data_AF-A0ABD3M460-F1
#
_entry.id   AF-A0ABD3M460-F1
#
_cell.length_a   1.000
_cell.length_b   1.000
_cell.length_c   1.000
_cell.angle_alpha   90.00
_cell.angle_beta   90.00
_cell.angle_gamma   90.00
#
_symmetry.space_group_name_H-M   'P 1'
#
loop_
_entity.id
_entity.type
_entity.pdbx_description
1 polymer ?
#
loop_
_entity_poly.entity_id
_entity_poly.type
_entity_poly.pdbx_seq_one_letter_code
_entity_poly.pdbx_strand_id
1 'polypeptide(L)'
;MATAEISPETSDRICAHMNDDHAATIHAMIMSRLSHREEVTCKIQNAKMISVTMKEYTLSFVLCNGDTCEMKKIAVPFDPPLTTSAEVRPRLIEDHHRALIPKFSWLITDPVMRMLFSACILLGLGTALGEEELVTRINEIPWARSFVEFILGSSTRFVNLVIGAWYFSLIAHTLEAIYTAYLCKTTLKMKPATTMKWFVLNVCTGFPIMNKVQELVAIDHAARSLKSKSH
;
A
#
# COMPACT_ATOMS: atom_id res chain seq x y z
N MET A 1 34.14 25.39 -15.00
CA MET A 1 33.25 24.23 -15.27
C MET A 1 33.40 23.28 -14.11
N ALA A 2 32.51 23.38 -13.12
CA ALA A 2 32.58 22.58 -11.90
C ALA A 2 32.09 21.16 -12.20
N THR A 3 32.82 20.19 -11.67
CA THR A 3 32.68 18.74 -11.83
C THR A 3 31.22 18.28 -11.73
N ALA A 4 30.69 17.80 -12.84
CA ALA A 4 29.36 17.19 -12.94
C ALA A 4 29.31 15.78 -12.32
N GLU A 5 30.08 15.53 -11.27
CA GLU A 5 30.17 14.23 -10.60
C GLU A 5 29.77 14.38 -9.13
N ILE A 6 29.00 13.41 -8.65
CA ILE A 6 28.60 13.33 -7.24
C ILE A 6 29.81 12.82 -6.46
N SER A 7 30.34 13.63 -5.54
CA SER A 7 31.43 13.18 -4.68
C SER A 7 30.98 12.00 -3.79
N PRO A 8 31.88 11.09 -3.40
CA PRO A 8 31.55 9.97 -2.51
C PRO A 8 30.86 10.44 -1.22
N GLU A 9 31.37 11.51 -0.60
CA GLU A 9 30.80 12.12 0.60
C GLU A 9 29.35 12.63 0.39
N THR A 10 29.08 13.19 -0.79
CA THR A 10 27.73 13.66 -1.15
C THR A 10 26.78 12.48 -1.36
N SER A 11 27.26 11.41 -2.02
CA SER A 11 26.51 10.15 -2.17
C SER A 11 26.18 9.56 -0.81
N ASP A 12 27.15 9.47 0.09
CA ASP A 12 26.97 8.89 1.43
C ASP A 12 25.95 9.68 2.25
N ARG A 13 26.01 11.02 2.20
CA ARG A 13 25.02 11.88 2.86
C ARG A 13 23.61 11.67 2.32
N ILE A 14 23.46 11.52 1.01
CA ILE A 14 22.16 11.26 0.37
C ILE A 14 21.65 9.87 0.77
N CYS A 15 22.51 8.85 0.73
CA CYS A 15 22.17 7.49 1.13
C CYS A 15 21.76 7.43 2.60
N ALA A 16 22.49 8.09 3.50
CA ALA A 16 22.15 8.17 4.92
C ALA A 16 20.77 8.81 5.13
N HIS A 17 20.52 9.96 4.49
CA HIS A 17 19.20 10.61 4.58
C HIS A 17 18.06 9.72 4.05
N MET A 18 18.27 9.03 2.93
CA MET A 18 17.28 8.11 2.37
C MET A 18 17.03 6.90 3.26
N ASN A 19 18.08 6.31 3.83
CA ASN A 19 18.00 5.15 4.72
C ASN A 19 17.31 5.48 6.03
N ASP A 20 17.52 6.68 6.56
CA ASP A 20 17.00 7.11 7.85
C ASP A 20 15.55 7.60 7.79
N ASP A 21 15.25 8.46 6.82
CA ASP A 21 14.02 9.24 6.80
C ASP A 21 13.00 8.72 5.78
N HIS A 22 13.43 7.84 4.87
CA HIS A 22 12.68 7.36 3.71
C HIS A 22 12.82 5.84 3.47
N ALA A 23 13.03 5.03 4.52
CA ALA A 23 13.22 3.58 4.41
C ALA A 23 12.06 2.85 3.71
N ALA A 24 10.81 3.26 3.97
CA ALA A 24 9.62 2.75 3.32
C ALA A 24 9.65 2.98 1.79
N THR A 25 10.29 4.07 1.37
CA THR A 25 10.48 4.39 -0.04
C THR A 25 11.43 3.41 -0.71
N ILE A 26 12.56 3.14 -0.06
CA ILE A 26 13.55 2.18 -0.56
C ILE A 26 12.91 0.80 -0.67
N HIS A 27 12.14 0.40 0.36
CA HIS A 27 11.39 -0.84 0.33
C HIS A 27 10.40 -0.89 -0.85
N ALA A 28 9.61 0.17 -1.05
CA ALA A 28 8.65 0.25 -2.16
C ALA A 28 9.36 0.24 -3.54
N MET A 29 10.50 0.91 -3.68
CA MET A 29 11.31 0.89 -4.90
C MET A 29 11.80 -0.52 -5.22
N ILE A 30 12.30 -1.26 -4.22
CA ILE A 30 12.73 -2.66 -4.40
C ILE A 30 11.54 -3.53 -4.81
N MET A 31 10.41 -3.43 -4.09
CA MET A 31 9.19 -4.19 -4.40
C MET A 31 8.71 -3.96 -5.83
N SER A 32 8.84 -2.73 -6.35
CA SER A 32 8.46 -2.40 -7.74
C SER A 32 9.32 -3.09 -8.81
N ARG A 33 10.48 -3.64 -8.43
CA ARG A 33 11.47 -4.28 -9.32
C ARG A 33 11.56 -5.79 -9.15
N LEU A 34 10.92 -6.36 -8.13
CA LEU A 34 10.84 -7.80 -7.95
C LEU A 34 9.85 -8.42 -8.93
N SER A 35 10.10 -9.69 -9.29
CA SER A 35 9.09 -10.46 -10.03
C SER A 35 7.85 -10.68 -9.16
N HIS A 36 6.68 -10.88 -9.80
CA HIS A 36 5.43 -11.12 -9.04
C HIS A 36 5.55 -12.32 -8.09
N ARG A 37 6.32 -13.35 -8.48
CA ARG A 37 6.59 -14.51 -7.61
C ARG A 37 7.36 -14.09 -6.36
N GLU A 38 8.45 -13.34 -6.53
CA GLU A 38 9.26 -12.86 -5.40
C GLU A 38 8.48 -11.90 -4.49
N GLU A 39 7.64 -11.02 -5.05
CA GLU A 39 6.77 -10.09 -4.30
C GLU A 39 5.85 -10.83 -3.32
N VAL A 40 5.40 -12.04 -3.70
CA VAL A 40 4.44 -12.84 -2.92
C VAL A 40 5.13 -13.83 -1.97
N THR A 41 6.24 -14.44 -2.36
CA THR A 41 6.88 -15.52 -1.57
C THR A 41 7.99 -15.03 -0.67
N CYS A 42 8.63 -13.90 -0.98
CA CYS A 42 9.84 -13.48 -0.31
C CYS A 42 9.62 -12.29 0.63
N LYS A 43 10.40 -12.24 1.71
CA LYS A 43 10.47 -11.10 2.62
C LYS A 43 11.73 -10.30 2.35
N ILE A 44 11.59 -8.97 2.27
CA ILE A 44 12.72 -8.05 2.17
C ILE A 44 13.19 -7.69 3.57
N GLN A 45 14.49 -7.79 3.81
CA GLN A 45 15.15 -7.34 5.04
C GLN A 45 16.34 -6.44 4.71
N ASN A 46 16.72 -5.59 5.67
CA ASN A 46 17.91 -4.74 5.59
C ASN A 46 18.01 -3.93 4.28
N ALA A 47 16.88 -3.44 3.78
CA ALA A 47 16.82 -2.61 2.57
C ALA A 47 17.53 -1.27 2.80
N LYS A 48 18.55 -0.98 1.98
CA LYS A 48 19.36 0.25 2.07
C LYS A 48 19.76 0.74 0.69
N MET A 49 19.84 2.05 0.53
CA MET A 49 20.55 2.69 -0.56
C MET A 49 22.03 2.76 -0.19
N ILE A 50 22.90 2.32 -1.12
CA ILE A 50 24.35 2.19 -0.87
C ILE A 50 25.21 3.14 -1.70
N SER A 51 24.72 3.58 -2.86
CA SER A 51 25.45 4.53 -3.71
C SER A 51 24.50 5.30 -4.61
N VAL A 52 24.90 6.53 -4.95
CA VAL A 52 24.22 7.35 -5.96
C VAL A 52 25.28 7.93 -6.90
N THR A 53 25.05 7.76 -8.20
CA THR A 53 25.90 8.27 -9.28
C THR A 53 25.06 9.18 -10.19
N MET A 54 25.70 9.82 -11.18
CA MET A 54 24.98 10.63 -12.17
C MET A 54 24.04 9.82 -13.07
N LYS A 55 24.23 8.50 -13.15
CA LYS A 55 23.46 7.62 -14.05
C LYS A 55 22.45 6.76 -13.30
N GLU A 56 22.73 6.38 -12.07
CA GLU A 56 21.94 5.42 -11.32
C GLU A 56 22.17 5.51 -9.81
N TYR A 57 21.22 4.96 -9.04
CA TYR A 57 21.38 4.69 -7.62
C TYR A 57 21.28 3.19 -7.35
N THR A 58 22.07 2.69 -6.39
CA THR A 58 22.10 1.26 -6.06
C THR A 58 21.41 1.00 -4.73
N LEU A 59 20.49 0.04 -4.75
CA LEU A 59 19.78 -0.48 -3.58
C LEU A 59 20.34 -1.86 -3.24
N SER A 60 20.57 -2.12 -1.96
CA SER A 60 20.98 -3.42 -1.43
C SER A 60 19.93 -3.90 -0.42
N PHE A 61 19.61 -5.19 -0.47
CA PHE A 61 18.65 -5.80 0.42
C PHE A 61 18.91 -7.30 0.56
N VAL A 62 18.36 -7.89 1.61
CA VAL A 62 18.34 -9.33 1.82
C VAL A 62 16.95 -9.83 1.44
N LEU A 63 16.88 -10.75 0.49
CA LEU A 63 15.66 -11.40 0.06
C LEU A 63 15.58 -12.79 0.69
N CYS A 64 14.61 -12.99 1.58
CA CYS A 64 14.42 -14.26 2.28
C CYS A 64 13.19 -15.01 1.76
N ASN A 65 13.37 -16.27 1.36
CA ASN A 65 12.30 -17.22 1.05
C ASN A 65 12.39 -18.39 2.03
N GLY A 66 11.48 -18.41 3.02
CA GLY A 66 11.58 -19.32 4.16
C GLY A 66 12.92 -19.15 4.89
N ASP A 67 13.70 -20.22 4.98
CA ASP A 67 15.00 -20.25 5.65
C ASP A 67 16.16 -19.78 4.76
N THR A 68 15.93 -19.60 3.45
CA THR A 68 16.97 -19.17 2.51
C THR A 68 16.96 -17.66 2.34
N CYS A 69 18.06 -16.99 2.69
CA CYS A 69 18.21 -15.54 2.55
C CYS A 69 19.40 -15.23 1.64
N GLU A 70 19.17 -14.41 0.61
CA GLU A 70 20.19 -13.99 -0.35
C GLU A 70 20.35 -12.47 -0.32
N MET A 71 21.59 -11.98 -0.30
CA MET A 71 21.87 -10.56 -0.46
C MET A 71 21.83 -10.18 -1.94
N LYS A 72 20.91 -9.30 -2.31
CA LYS A 72 20.76 -8.78 -3.68
C LYS A 72 21.12 -7.29 -3.74
N LYS A 73 21.55 -6.87 -4.94
CA LYS A 73 21.79 -5.47 -5.28
C LYS A 73 21.07 -5.16 -6.59
N ILE A 74 20.37 -4.03 -6.63
CA ILE A 74 19.67 -3.54 -7.83
C ILE A 74 20.16 -2.13 -8.10
N ALA A 75 20.65 -1.91 -9.32
CA ALA A 75 20.94 -0.57 -9.84
C ALA A 75 19.69 -0.02 -10.54
N VAL A 76 19.25 1.17 -10.14
CA VAL A 76 18.10 1.86 -10.72
C VAL A 76 18.60 3.07 -11.50
N PRO A 77 18.45 3.08 -12.85
CA PRO A 77 18.93 4.17 -13.67
C PRO A 77 18.04 5.41 -13.55
N PHE A 78 18.66 6.59 -13.60
CA PHE A 78 18.00 7.85 -13.87
C PHE A 78 17.73 7.97 -15.37
N ASP A 79 16.48 8.21 -15.74
CA ASP A 79 16.06 8.39 -17.13
C ASP A 79 15.33 9.74 -17.32
N PRO A 80 15.96 10.72 -17.99
CA PRO A 80 17.33 10.73 -18.52
C PRO A 80 18.40 10.77 -17.39
N PRO A 81 19.68 10.47 -17.71
CA PRO A 81 20.79 10.64 -16.77
C PRO A 81 20.86 12.08 -16.24
N LEU A 82 21.39 12.23 -15.02
CA LEU A 82 21.49 13.54 -14.37
C LEU A 82 22.48 14.42 -15.11
N THR A 83 22.11 15.67 -15.35
CA THR A 83 23.02 16.66 -15.93
C THR A 83 23.82 17.36 -14.83
N THR A 84 23.23 17.51 -13.65
CA THR A 84 23.84 18.16 -12.48
C THR A 84 23.55 17.39 -11.18
N SER A 85 24.44 17.48 -10.20
CA SER A 85 24.23 16.85 -8.88
C SER A 85 23.03 17.43 -8.11
N ALA A 86 22.60 18.65 -8.44
CA ALA A 86 21.42 19.28 -7.87
C ALA A 86 20.11 18.57 -8.25
N GLU A 87 20.09 17.84 -9.38
CA GLU A 87 18.93 17.10 -9.87
C GLU A 87 18.67 15.81 -9.10
N VAL A 88 19.65 15.28 -8.35
CA VAL A 88 19.51 14.01 -7.61
C VAL A 88 18.31 14.05 -6.67
N ARG A 89 18.21 15.12 -5.87
CA ARG A 89 17.16 15.27 -4.87
C ARG A 89 15.76 15.31 -5.49
N PRO A 90 15.45 16.20 -6.46
CA PRO A 90 14.12 16.21 -7.07
C PRO A 90 13.79 14.90 -7.79
N ARG A 91 14.76 14.22 -8.40
CA ARG A 91 14.55 12.90 -9.03
C ARG A 91 14.23 11.81 -8.02
N LEU A 92 14.93 11.76 -6.89
CA LEU A 92 14.62 10.82 -5.81
C LEU A 92 13.26 11.09 -5.16
N ILE A 93 12.83 12.36 -5.06
CA ILE A 93 11.49 12.72 -4.57
C ILE A 93 10.41 12.27 -5.58
N GLU A 94 10.67 12.41 -6.88
CA GLU A 94 9.78 11.93 -7.93
C GLU A 94 9.62 10.41 -7.86
N ASP A 95 10.73 9.67 -7.77
CA ASP A 95 10.73 8.22 -7.62
C ASP A 95 10.07 7.79 -6.30
N HIS A 96 10.25 8.56 -5.22
CA HIS A 96 9.57 8.32 -3.95
C HIS A 96 8.05 8.33 -4.12
N HIS A 97 7.53 9.37 -4.76
CA HIS A 97 6.09 9.45 -5.00
C HIS A 97 5.61 8.40 -5.98
N ARG A 98 6.42 7.98 -6.94
CA ARG A 98 6.08 6.94 -7.92
C ARG A 98 6.03 5.55 -7.29
N ALA A 99 7.03 5.20 -6.49
CA ALA A 99 7.13 3.90 -5.82
C ALA A 99 6.00 3.66 -4.83
N LEU A 100 5.49 4.72 -4.19
CA LEU A 100 4.42 4.67 -3.20
C LEU A 100 3.00 4.80 -3.80
N ILE A 101 2.85 4.80 -5.13
CA ILE A 101 1.51 4.79 -5.76
C ILE A 101 0.85 3.43 -5.51
N PRO A 102 -0.39 3.39 -4.98
CA PRO A 102 -1.09 2.14 -4.81
C PRO A 102 -1.52 1.56 -6.16
N LYS A 103 -1.54 0.24 -6.27
CA LYS A 103 -1.96 -0.47 -7.48
C LYS A 103 -3.48 -0.74 -7.39
N PHE A 104 -4.29 0.00 -8.13
CA PHE A 104 -5.75 -0.25 -8.19
C PHE A 104 -6.12 -1.64 -8.72
N SER A 105 -5.20 -2.28 -9.46
CA SER A 105 -5.37 -3.67 -9.89
C SER A 105 -5.53 -4.65 -8.72
N TRP A 106 -5.10 -4.30 -7.50
CA TRP A 106 -5.32 -5.12 -6.31
C TRP A 106 -6.79 -5.39 -6.01
N LEU A 107 -7.72 -4.50 -6.42
CA LEU A 107 -9.16 -4.76 -6.30
C LEU A 107 -9.60 -6.04 -7.04
N ILE A 108 -8.80 -6.49 -8.02
CA ILE A 108 -9.08 -7.67 -8.85
C ILE A 108 -8.07 -8.78 -8.58
N THR A 109 -6.79 -8.44 -8.42
CA THR A 109 -5.71 -9.43 -8.31
C THR A 109 -5.49 -9.94 -6.89
N ASP A 110 -5.77 -9.14 -5.86
CA ASP A 110 -5.66 -9.57 -4.47
C ASP A 110 -6.98 -10.25 -4.05
N PRO A 111 -6.96 -11.53 -3.64
CA PRO A 111 -8.18 -12.29 -3.37
C PRO A 111 -8.97 -11.74 -2.19
N VAL A 112 -8.30 -11.19 -1.17
CA VAL A 112 -8.95 -10.62 0.02
C VAL A 112 -9.60 -9.30 -0.34
N MET A 113 -8.88 -8.42 -1.04
CA MET A 113 -9.43 -7.13 -1.48
C MET A 113 -10.59 -7.32 -2.45
N ARG A 114 -10.47 -8.26 -3.41
CA ARG A 114 -11.55 -8.58 -4.35
C ARG A 114 -12.80 -9.06 -3.64
N MET A 115 -12.64 -9.95 -2.65
CA MET A 115 -13.75 -10.45 -1.84
C MET A 115 -14.43 -9.32 -1.07
N LEU A 116 -13.69 -8.48 -0.34
CA LEU A 116 -14.27 -7.39 0.44
C LEU A 116 -14.92 -6.32 -0.45
N PHE A 117 -14.28 -5.95 -1.56
CA PHE A 117 -14.85 -5.01 -2.51
C PHE A 117 -16.16 -5.53 -3.12
N SER A 118 -16.18 -6.82 -3.50
CA SER A 118 -17.37 -7.48 -4.03
C SER A 118 -18.48 -7.58 -2.98
N ALA A 119 -18.13 -7.91 -1.73
CA ALA A 119 -19.08 -7.94 -0.62
C ALA A 119 -19.70 -6.55 -0.39
N CYS A 120 -18.90 -5.49 -0.40
CA CYS A 120 -19.39 -4.12 -0.28
C CYS A 120 -20.36 -3.75 -1.42
N ILE A 121 -20.05 -4.12 -2.66
CA ILE A 121 -20.96 -3.91 -3.80
C ILE A 121 -22.29 -4.64 -3.57
N LEU A 122 -22.25 -5.90 -3.15
CA LEU A 122 -23.46 -6.70 -2.91
C LEU A 122 -24.30 -6.13 -1.74
N LEU A 123 -23.66 -5.70 -0.66
CA LEU A 123 -24.32 -5.01 0.46
C LEU A 123 -24.98 -3.70 0.01
N GLY A 124 -24.28 -2.91 -0.82
CA GLY A 124 -24.80 -1.67 -1.38
C GLY A 124 -25.99 -1.90 -2.32
N LEU A 125 -25.91 -2.91 -3.19
CA LEU A 125 -27.03 -3.30 -4.06
C LEU A 125 -28.24 -3.78 -3.26
N GLY A 126 -28.02 -4.62 -2.24
CA GLY A 126 -29.09 -5.08 -1.34
C GLY A 126 -29.75 -3.91 -0.61
N THR A 127 -28.95 -2.96 -0.13
CA THR A 127 -29.48 -1.76 0.54
C THR A 127 -30.25 -0.85 -0.42
N ALA A 128 -29.78 -0.69 -1.66
CA ALA A 128 -30.42 0.16 -2.66
C ALA A 128 -31.78 -0.36 -3.13
N LEU A 129 -32.01 -1.68 -3.09
CA LEU A 129 -33.31 -2.28 -3.39
C LEU A 129 -34.38 -1.92 -2.34
N GLY A 130 -33.96 -1.63 -1.10
CA GLY A 130 -34.86 -1.40 0.02
C GLY A 130 -35.31 -2.69 0.70
N GLU A 131 -35.80 -2.53 1.93
CA GLU A 131 -36.10 -3.67 2.81
C GLU A 131 -37.20 -4.58 2.24
N GLU A 132 -38.35 -4.01 1.87
CA GLU A 132 -39.52 -4.76 1.41
C GLU A 132 -39.26 -5.56 0.13
N GLU A 133 -38.62 -4.93 -0.85
CA GLU A 133 -38.28 -5.57 -2.13
C GLU A 133 -37.25 -6.68 -1.94
N LEU A 134 -36.21 -6.46 -1.13
CA LEU A 134 -35.20 -7.48 -0.89
C LEU A 134 -35.77 -8.68 -0.14
N VAL A 135 -36.64 -8.46 0.86
CA VAL A 135 -37.37 -9.53 1.55
C VAL A 135 -38.23 -10.33 0.57
N THR A 136 -38.95 -9.64 -0.31
CA THR A 136 -39.81 -10.28 -1.31
C THR A 136 -39.00 -11.18 -2.24
N ARG A 137 -37.90 -10.67 -2.81
CA ARG A 137 -37.03 -11.45 -3.69
C ARG A 137 -36.40 -12.67 -3.03
N ILE A 138 -36.01 -12.56 -1.75
CA ILE A 138 -35.49 -13.71 -1.00
C ILE A 138 -36.59 -14.77 -0.84
N ASN A 139 -37.81 -14.35 -0.49
CA ASN A 139 -38.94 -15.24 -0.25
C ASN A 139 -39.44 -15.94 -1.53
N GLU A 140 -39.29 -15.32 -2.69
CA GLU A 140 -39.62 -15.89 -4.00
C GLU A 140 -38.66 -17.01 -4.44
N ILE A 141 -37.48 -17.11 -3.82
CA ILE A 141 -36.45 -18.10 -4.16
C ILE A 141 -36.39 -19.16 -3.04
N PRO A 142 -36.98 -20.38 -3.24
CA PRO A 142 -37.17 -21.34 -2.15
C PRO A 142 -35.88 -21.76 -1.43
N TRP A 143 -34.79 -21.95 -2.19
CA TRP A 143 -33.50 -22.33 -1.60
C TRP A 143 -32.88 -21.20 -0.78
N ALA A 144 -33.00 -19.94 -1.24
CA ALA A 144 -32.44 -18.77 -0.56
C ALA A 144 -33.22 -18.49 0.73
N ARG A 145 -34.55 -18.53 0.66
CA ARG A 145 -35.43 -18.45 1.83
C ARG A 145 -35.09 -19.53 2.86
N SER A 146 -35.05 -20.79 2.46
CA SER A 146 -34.76 -21.91 3.37
C SER A 146 -33.40 -21.75 4.05
N PHE A 147 -32.39 -21.32 3.29
CA PHE A 147 -31.05 -21.06 3.80
C PHE A 147 -31.03 -19.90 4.81
N VAL A 148 -31.67 -18.78 4.48
CA VAL A 148 -31.74 -17.59 5.35
C VAL A 148 -32.53 -17.88 6.62
N GLU A 149 -33.68 -18.55 6.53
CA GLU A 149 -34.49 -18.93 7.69
C GLU A 149 -33.74 -19.93 8.58
N PHE A 150 -32.97 -20.87 7.99
CA PHE A 150 -32.14 -21.80 8.76
C PHE A 150 -31.04 -21.10 9.57
N ILE A 151 -30.34 -20.10 8.99
CA ILE A 151 -29.21 -19.44 9.67
C ILE A 151 -29.67 -18.29 10.57
N LEU A 152 -30.64 -17.49 10.13
CA LEU A 152 -31.00 -16.19 10.72
C LEU A 152 -32.44 -16.12 11.24
N GLY A 153 -33.24 -17.16 11.01
CA GLY A 153 -34.61 -17.29 11.49
C GLY A 153 -35.66 -16.55 10.65
N SER A 154 -35.29 -15.48 9.93
CA SER A 154 -36.20 -14.81 8.99
C SER A 154 -35.49 -13.97 7.93
N SER A 155 -36.15 -13.81 6.78
CA SER A 155 -35.69 -12.94 5.69
C SER A 155 -35.55 -11.47 6.14
N THR A 156 -36.49 -10.97 6.96
CA THR A 156 -36.43 -9.60 7.52
C THR A 156 -35.17 -9.39 8.36
N ARG A 157 -34.80 -10.34 9.21
CA ARG A 157 -33.57 -10.24 10.02
C ARG A 157 -32.33 -10.19 9.14
N PHE A 158 -32.26 -11.04 8.11
CA PHE A 158 -31.16 -11.01 7.14
C PHE A 158 -31.06 -9.65 6.43
N VAL A 159 -32.17 -9.12 5.93
CA VAL A 159 -32.18 -7.83 5.23
C VAL A 159 -31.74 -6.68 6.13
N ASN A 160 -32.21 -6.66 7.38
CA ASN A 160 -31.76 -5.68 8.38
C ASN A 160 -30.25 -5.77 8.65
N LEU A 161 -29.69 -6.99 8.68
CA LEU A 161 -28.25 -7.19 8.80
C LEU A 161 -27.50 -6.72 7.56
N VAL A 162 -28.02 -6.95 6.34
CA VAL A 162 -27.42 -6.46 5.09
C VAL A 162 -27.34 -4.93 5.09
N ILE A 163 -28.45 -4.27 5.39
CA ILE A 163 -28.53 -2.80 5.44
C ILE A 163 -27.62 -2.25 6.54
N GLY A 164 -27.67 -2.85 7.74
CA GLY A 164 -26.81 -2.46 8.86
C GLY A 164 -25.32 -2.63 8.54
N ALA A 165 -24.95 -3.76 7.93
CA ALA A 165 -23.57 -4.05 7.53
C ALA A 165 -23.07 -3.09 6.44
N TRP A 166 -23.93 -2.67 5.50
CA TRP A 166 -23.58 -1.66 4.51
C TRP A 166 -23.23 -0.31 5.15
N TYR A 167 -24.10 0.22 6.01
CA TYR A 167 -23.84 1.48 6.71
C TYR A 167 -22.63 1.41 7.63
N PHE A 168 -22.47 0.29 8.35
CA PHE A 168 -21.28 0.06 9.17
C PHE A 168 -20.01 0.08 8.30
N SER A 169 -20.00 -0.65 7.18
CA SER A 169 -18.85 -0.68 6.27
C SER A 169 -18.52 0.70 5.72
N LEU A 170 -19.52 1.48 5.31
CA LEU A 170 -19.33 2.86 4.84
C LEU A 170 -18.60 3.72 5.88
N ILE A 171 -19.07 3.67 7.13
CA ILE A 171 -18.49 4.47 8.23
C ILE A 171 -17.09 3.97 8.57
N ALA A 172 -16.93 2.67 8.78
CA ALA A 172 -15.65 2.05 9.14
C ALA A 172 -14.58 2.32 8.07
N HIS A 173 -14.89 2.07 6.80
CA HIS A 173 -13.95 2.29 5.70
C HIS A 173 -13.59 3.77 5.56
N THR A 174 -14.53 4.69 5.81
CA THR A 174 -14.25 6.13 5.78
C THR A 174 -13.29 6.54 6.90
N LEU A 175 -13.51 6.06 8.13
CA LEU A 175 -12.62 6.32 9.26
C LEU A 175 -11.22 5.76 9.01
N GLU A 176 -11.13 4.52 8.52
CA GLU A 176 -9.87 3.88 8.12
C GLU A 176 -9.18 4.67 7.00
N ALA A 177 -9.95 5.18 6.02
CA ALA A 177 -9.40 5.93 4.89
C ALA A 177 -8.85 7.29 5.32
N ILE A 178 -9.53 7.98 6.26
CA ILE A 178 -9.03 9.23 6.86
C ILE A 178 -7.72 8.97 7.60
N TYR A 179 -7.66 7.90 8.41
CA TYR A 179 -6.44 7.52 9.11
C TYR A 179 -5.31 7.15 8.16
N THR A 180 -5.61 6.40 7.10
CA THR A 180 -4.68 6.06 6.02
C THR A 180 -4.13 7.31 5.34
N ALA A 181 -5.00 8.25 4.97
CA ALA A 181 -4.60 9.51 4.35
C ALA A 181 -3.75 10.37 5.28
N TYR A 182 -4.06 10.38 6.58
CA TYR A 182 -3.24 11.00 7.61
C TYR A 182 -1.82 10.42 7.61
N LEU A 183 -1.67 9.10 7.71
CA LEU A 183 -0.37 8.42 7.70
C LEU A 183 0.42 8.67 6.41
N CYS A 184 -0.24 8.59 5.25
CA CYS A 184 0.37 8.88 3.95
C CYS A 184 0.94 10.31 3.90
N LYS A 185 0.22 11.29 4.48
CA LYS A 185 0.64 12.70 4.46
C LYS A 185 1.70 13.03 5.51
N THR A 186 1.51 12.58 6.76
CA THR A 186 2.35 13.00 7.89
C THR A 186 3.59 12.14 8.06
N THR A 187 3.47 10.83 7.85
CA THR A 187 4.57 9.87 8.08
C THR A 187 5.32 9.62 6.79
N LEU A 188 4.61 9.19 5.74
CA LEU A 188 5.19 8.81 4.46
C LEU A 188 5.44 10.01 3.52
N LYS A 189 5.00 11.23 3.91
CA LYS A 189 5.23 12.50 3.21
C LYS A 189 4.82 12.48 1.73
N MET A 190 3.76 11.73 1.39
CA MET A 190 3.27 11.60 0.01
C MET A 190 2.60 12.88 -0.50
N LYS A 191 2.65 13.11 -1.81
CA LYS A 191 1.92 14.21 -2.47
C LYS A 191 0.39 13.97 -2.41
N PRO A 192 -0.43 15.05 -2.41
CA PRO A 192 -1.89 14.93 -2.27
C PRO A 192 -2.55 13.97 -3.26
N ALA A 193 -2.10 13.94 -4.51
CA ALA A 193 -2.64 13.03 -5.53
C ALA A 193 -2.39 11.55 -5.20
N THR A 194 -1.21 11.21 -4.65
CA THR A 194 -0.90 9.84 -4.24
C THR A 194 -1.68 9.46 -2.97
N THR A 195 -1.79 10.39 -2.01
CA THR A 195 -2.62 10.22 -0.81
C THR A 195 -4.09 9.98 -1.14
N MET A 196 -4.64 10.72 -2.11
CA MET A 196 -6.03 10.54 -2.56
C MET A 196 -6.26 9.16 -3.16
N LYS A 197 -5.29 8.62 -3.92
CA LYS A 197 -5.39 7.25 -4.45
C LYS A 197 -5.46 6.21 -3.33
N TRP A 198 -4.65 6.35 -2.29
CA TRP A 198 -4.72 5.48 -1.10
C TRP A 198 -6.06 5.61 -0.36
N PHE A 199 -6.55 6.85 -0.19
CA PHE A 199 -7.85 7.11 0.42
C PHE A 199 -8.99 6.40 -0.32
N VAL A 200 -9.09 6.61 -1.64
CA VAL A 200 -10.14 5.99 -2.47
C VAL A 200 -10.07 4.48 -2.41
N LEU A 201 -8.85 3.92 -2.53
CA LEU A 201 -8.67 2.48 -2.49
C LEU A 201 -9.07 1.88 -1.13
N ASN A 202 -8.80 2.59 -0.03
CA ASN A 202 -9.21 2.20 1.31
C ASN A 202 -10.73 2.31 1.50
N VAL A 203 -11.39 3.35 0.98
CA VAL A 203 -12.86 3.44 1.03
C VAL A 203 -13.52 2.21 0.36
N CYS A 204 -12.93 1.72 -0.72
CA CYS A 204 -13.46 0.56 -1.44
C CYS A 204 -13.27 -0.79 -0.72
N THR A 205 -12.26 -0.93 0.14
CA THR A 205 -11.81 -2.26 0.63
C THR A 205 -11.62 -2.36 2.14
N GLY A 206 -11.48 -1.23 2.82
CA GLY A 206 -11.25 -1.15 4.26
C GLY A 206 -9.86 -1.59 4.70
N PHE A 207 -9.81 -2.24 5.86
CA PHE A 207 -8.59 -2.58 6.60
C PHE A 207 -7.42 -3.20 5.81
N PRO A 208 -7.58 -4.01 4.73
CA PRO A 208 -6.41 -4.55 4.04
C PRO A 208 -5.52 -3.47 3.41
N ILE A 209 -6.11 -2.35 2.97
CA ILE A 209 -5.36 -1.23 2.43
C ILE A 209 -4.69 -0.45 3.55
N MET A 210 -5.39 -0.22 4.66
CA MET A 210 -4.81 0.37 5.86
C MET A 210 -3.60 -0.43 6.34
N ASN A 211 -3.69 -1.75 6.39
CA ASN A 211 -2.58 -2.63 6.80
C ASN A 211 -1.36 -2.47 5.90
N LYS A 212 -1.54 -2.37 4.57
CA LYS A 212 -0.42 -2.12 3.65
C LYS A 212 0.27 -0.78 3.94
N VAL A 213 -0.48 0.26 4.28
CA VAL A 213 0.11 1.55 4.67
C VAL A 213 0.79 1.47 6.03
N GLN A 214 0.21 0.75 6.98
CA GLN A 214 0.82 0.52 8.30
C GLN A 214 2.13 -0.27 8.20
N GLU A 215 2.23 -1.25 7.30
CA GLU A 215 3.48 -1.98 7.02
C GLU A 215 4.57 -1.02 6.52
N LEU A 216 4.25 -0.13 5.58
CA LEU A 216 5.19 0.90 5.11
C LEU A 216 5.61 1.86 6.24
N VAL A 217 4.64 2.30 7.04
CA VAL A 217 4.89 3.18 8.19
C VAL A 217 5.77 2.49 9.25
N ALA A 218 5.56 1.20 9.50
CA ALA A 218 6.36 0.42 10.44
C ALA A 218 7.82 0.33 10.00
N ILE A 219 8.08 0.22 8.69
CA ILE A 219 9.44 0.23 8.12
C ILE A 219 10.14 1.57 8.40
N ASP A 220 9.45 2.70 8.17
CA ASP A 220 10.01 4.03 8.47
C ASP A 220 10.26 4.23 9.97
N HIS A 221 9.35 3.79 10.83
CA HIS A 221 9.54 3.85 12.28
C HIS A 221 10.71 3.00 12.75
N ALA A 222 10.85 1.77 12.22
CA ALA A 222 11.96 0.89 12.55
C ALA A 222 13.31 1.54 12.18
N ALA A 223 13.42 2.11 10.99
CA ALA A 223 14.63 2.82 10.55
C ALA A 223 14.98 4.00 11.47
N ARG A 224 14.00 4.85 11.80
CA ARG A 224 14.20 5.98 12.72
C ARG A 224 14.60 5.55 14.14
N SER A 225 14.07 4.43 14.61
CA SER A 225 14.44 3.87 15.92
C SER A 225 15.88 3.36 15.99
N LEU A 226 16.42 2.87 14.86
CA LEU A 226 17.82 2.47 14.75
C LEU A 226 18.73 3.70 14.79
N LYS A 227 18.35 4.76 14.07
CA LYS A 227 19.05 6.05 14.08
C LYS A 227 19.13 6.67 15.48
N SER A 228 18.04 6.62 16.26
CA SER A 228 18.04 7.19 17.62
C SER A 228 18.91 6.40 18.60
N LYS A 229 19.26 5.15 18.30
CA LYS A 229 20.16 4.33 19.13
C LYS A 229 21.63 4.47 18.74
N SER A 230 21.92 4.98 17.55
CA SER A 230 23.29 5.20 17.04
C SER A 230 23.86 6.59 17.39
N HIS A 231 23.07 7.44 18.04
CA HIS A 231 23.45 8.76 18.55
C HIS A 231 23.35 8.76 20.08
#